data_AF-A0A836KJ91-F1
#
_entry.id   AF-A0A836KJ91-F1
#
_cell.length_a   1.000
_cell.length_b   1.000
_cell.length_c   1.000
_cell.angle_alpha   90.00
_cell.angle_beta   90.00
_cell.angle_gamma   90.00
#
_symmetry.space_group_name_H-M   'P 1'
#
loop_
_entity.id
_entity.type
_entity.pdbx_description
1 polymer ?
#
loop_
_entity_poly.entity_id
_entity_poly.type
_entity_poly.pdbx_seq_one_letter_code
_entity_poly.pdbx_strand_id
1 'polypeptide(L)'
;MSSVAAKQVQRQQLLQPRLALPAGRTVSLEEGRRLAKLVHEEEDRLQSEATHLLERKEASPVVLEESVSKRILLLRQKQNSKANLKAAVAYANRLHRKHAVQAADATKMREVASRVLRPSSNVGSANLKQRRQRANEAKTQRPAKRCGKRH
;
A
#
# COMPACT_ATOMS: atom_id res chain seq x y z
N MET A 1 -29.43 19.46 -11.89
CA MET A 1 -29.83 18.53 -10.80
C MET A 1 -29.25 17.16 -11.10
N SER A 2 -28.04 16.84 -10.63
CA SER A 2 -27.46 15.50 -10.80
C SER A 2 -28.31 14.48 -10.03
N SER A 3 -28.81 13.46 -10.75
CA SER A 3 -29.72 12.45 -10.20
C SER A 3 -29.08 11.71 -9.04
N VAL A 4 -29.89 11.24 -8.08
CA VAL A 4 -29.42 10.49 -6.90
C VAL A 4 -28.55 9.29 -7.30
N ALA A 5 -28.88 8.64 -8.42
CA ALA A 5 -28.09 7.56 -9.01
C ALA A 5 -26.65 8.00 -9.35
N ALA A 6 -26.47 9.15 -9.98
CA ALA A 6 -25.14 9.67 -10.30
C ALA A 6 -24.30 9.92 -9.02
N LYS A 7 -24.92 10.43 -7.95
CA LYS A 7 -24.24 10.62 -6.65
C LYS A 7 -23.87 9.30 -5.98
N GLN A 8 -24.72 8.27 -6.09
CA GLN A 8 -24.40 6.94 -5.57
C GLN A 8 -23.26 6.28 -6.35
N VAL A 9 -23.26 6.38 -7.69
CA VAL A 9 -22.17 5.87 -8.54
C VAL A 9 -20.85 6.54 -8.19
N GLN A 10 -20.84 7.87 -8.03
CA GLN A 10 -19.62 8.60 -7.66
C GLN A 10 -19.07 8.17 -6.29
N ARG A 11 -19.96 7.95 -5.30
CA ARG A 11 -19.55 7.43 -3.98
C ARG A 11 -18.94 6.03 -4.09
N GLN A 12 -19.52 5.16 -4.91
CA GLN A 12 -18.99 3.81 -5.14
C GLN A 12 -17.64 3.84 -5.85
N GLN A 13 -17.44 4.74 -6.82
CA GLN A 13 -16.17 4.93 -7.52
C GLN A 13 -15.02 5.40 -6.60
N LEU A 14 -15.33 6.17 -5.55
CA LEU A 14 -14.33 6.59 -4.57
C LEU A 14 -13.90 5.47 -3.61
N LEU A 15 -14.75 4.46 -3.43
CA LEU A 15 -14.47 3.29 -2.58
C LEU A 15 -13.68 2.21 -3.33
N GLN A 16 -13.51 2.33 -4.64
CA GLN A 16 -12.72 1.38 -5.41
C GLN A 16 -11.23 1.49 -5.05
N PRO A 17 -10.50 0.35 -5.04
CA PRO A 17 -9.07 0.35 -4.79
C PRO A 17 -8.30 1.02 -5.95
N ARG A 18 -7.41 1.96 -5.61
CA ARG A 18 -6.67 2.80 -6.56
C ARG A 18 -5.17 2.65 -6.37
N LEU A 19 -4.42 2.77 -7.47
CA LEU A 19 -2.97 2.87 -7.49
C LEU A 19 -2.55 4.32 -7.69
N ALA A 20 -1.58 4.76 -6.89
CA ALA A 20 -0.88 6.02 -7.11
C ALA A 20 0.28 5.78 -8.07
N LEU A 21 0.28 6.48 -9.20
CA LEU A 21 1.38 6.47 -10.16
C LEU A 21 2.43 7.52 -9.79
N PRO A 22 3.72 7.32 -10.15
CA PRO A 22 4.80 8.26 -9.83
C PRO A 22 4.57 9.70 -10.33
N ALA A 23 3.77 9.88 -11.37
CA ALA A 23 3.40 11.20 -11.92
C ALA A 23 2.28 11.92 -11.12
N GLY A 24 1.98 11.48 -9.90
CA GLY A 24 0.94 12.07 -9.05
C GLY A 24 -0.50 11.77 -9.49
N ARG A 25 -0.68 10.89 -10.49
CA ARG A 25 -2.01 10.46 -10.96
C ARG A 25 -2.49 9.25 -10.17
N THR A 26 -3.78 9.20 -9.84
CA THR A 26 -4.41 8.00 -9.28
C THR A 26 -5.26 7.31 -10.33
N VAL A 27 -5.04 6.01 -10.52
CA VAL A 27 -5.79 5.19 -11.48
C VAL A 27 -6.44 4.03 -10.71
N SER A 28 -7.63 3.59 -11.11
CA SER A 28 -8.22 2.40 -10.48
C SER A 28 -7.40 1.14 -10.76
N LEU A 29 -7.46 0.14 -9.87
CA LEU A 29 -6.74 -1.12 -10.11
C LEU A 29 -7.17 -1.81 -11.40
N GLU A 30 -8.46 -1.72 -11.75
CA GLU A 30 -9.00 -2.35 -12.96
C GLU A 30 -8.52 -1.66 -14.23
N GLU A 31 -8.53 -0.33 -14.26
CA GLU A 31 -7.93 0.44 -15.36
C GLU A 31 -6.44 0.14 -15.49
N GLY A 32 -5.71 0.05 -14.37
CA GLY A 32 -4.30 -0.34 -14.37
C GLY A 32 -4.08 -1.72 -15.01
N ARG A 33 -4.92 -2.70 -14.69
CA ARG A 33 -4.88 -4.04 -15.32
C ARG A 33 -5.20 -4.00 -16.81
N ARG A 34 -6.15 -3.17 -17.23
CA ARG A 34 -6.50 -3.02 -18.66
C ARG A 34 -5.36 -2.37 -19.44
N LEU A 35 -4.76 -1.31 -18.91
CA LEU A 35 -3.61 -0.65 -19.52
C LEU A 35 -2.41 -1.60 -19.62
N ALA A 36 -2.15 -2.37 -18.56
CA ALA A 36 -1.10 -3.39 -18.62
C ALA A 36 -1.35 -4.39 -19.74
N LYS A 37 -2.57 -4.93 -19.89
CA LYS A 37 -2.91 -5.86 -20.98
C LYS A 37 -2.65 -5.26 -22.36
N LEU A 38 -3.10 -4.02 -22.60
CA LEU A 38 -2.87 -3.34 -23.88
C LEU A 38 -1.37 -3.19 -24.20
N VAL A 39 -0.55 -2.83 -23.21
CA VAL A 39 0.90 -2.71 -23.39
C VAL A 39 1.53 -4.06 -23.75
N HIS A 40 1.13 -5.14 -23.10
CA HIS A 40 1.66 -6.48 -23.42
C HIS A 40 1.23 -6.92 -24.82
N GLU A 41 -0.03 -6.68 -25.21
CA GLU A 41 -0.53 -7.00 -26.55
C GLU A 41 0.19 -6.19 -27.64
N GLU A 42 0.52 -4.92 -27.38
CA GLU A 42 1.32 -4.09 -28.29
C GLU A 42 2.78 -4.56 -28.36
N GLU A 43 3.40 -4.93 -27.24
CA GLU A 43 4.74 -5.52 -27.22
C GLU A 43 4.81 -6.82 -28.02
N ASP A 44 3.82 -7.70 -27.87
CA ASP A 44 3.73 -8.97 -28.61
C ASP A 44 3.54 -8.74 -30.12
N ARG A 45 2.74 -7.73 -30.50
CA ARG A 45 2.58 -7.32 -31.91
C ARG A 45 3.87 -6.76 -32.48
N LEU A 46 4.55 -5.86 -31.76
CA LEU A 46 5.82 -5.29 -32.19
C LEU A 46 6.92 -6.34 -32.32
N GLN A 47 6.96 -7.33 -31.43
CA GLN A 47 7.88 -8.46 -31.55
C GLN A 47 7.59 -9.30 -32.79
N SER A 48 6.31 -9.55 -33.09
CA SER A 48 5.88 -10.32 -34.26
C SER A 48 6.17 -9.57 -35.57
N GLU A 49 5.92 -8.26 -35.62
CA GLU A 49 6.24 -7.41 -36.77
C GLU A 49 7.75 -7.27 -36.96
N ALA A 50 8.52 -7.13 -35.88
CA ALA A 50 9.98 -7.11 -35.94
C ALA A 50 10.53 -8.44 -36.47
N THR A 51 9.96 -9.58 -36.10
CA THR A 51 10.36 -10.89 -36.67
C THR A 51 10.03 -11.00 -38.15
N HIS A 52 8.86 -10.51 -38.59
CA HIS A 52 8.47 -10.55 -40.01
C HIS A 52 9.28 -9.59 -40.90
N LEU A 53 9.73 -8.45 -40.38
CA LEU A 53 10.62 -7.54 -41.11
C LEU A 53 12.06 -8.06 -41.20
N LEU A 54 12.49 -8.92 -40.28
CA LEU A 54 13.80 -9.57 -40.32
C LEU A 54 13.83 -10.73 -41.34
N GLU A 55 12.74 -11.48 -41.49
CA GLU A 55 12.63 -12.57 -42.50
C GLU A 55 12.68 -12.03 -43.94
N ARG A 56 12.26 -10.78 -44.18
CA ARG A 56 12.21 -10.19 -45.53
C ARG A 56 13.51 -9.52 -45.98
N LYS A 57 14.52 -9.43 -45.11
CA LYS A 57 15.76 -8.64 -45.34
C LYS A 57 17.04 -9.48 -45.30
N GLU A 58 16.98 -10.75 -45.66
CA GLU A 58 18.19 -11.54 -45.90
C GLU A 58 18.83 -11.16 -47.24
N ALA A 59 19.86 -10.31 -47.21
CA ALA A 59 21.02 -10.35 -48.12
C ALA A 59 22.06 -9.25 -47.77
N SER A 60 22.68 -9.31 -46.59
CA SER A 60 23.99 -8.66 -46.38
C SER A 60 24.75 -9.31 -45.21
N PRO A 61 25.95 -9.88 -45.46
CA PRO A 61 26.70 -10.62 -44.44
C PRO A 61 27.13 -9.74 -43.24
N VAL A 62 27.33 -8.43 -43.44
CA VAL A 62 27.68 -7.49 -42.35
C VAL A 62 26.53 -7.31 -41.36
N VAL A 63 25.28 -7.37 -41.83
CA VAL A 63 24.09 -7.25 -40.97
C VAL A 63 23.85 -8.53 -40.16
N LEU A 64 24.28 -9.68 -40.69
CA LEU A 64 24.23 -10.95 -39.98
C LEU A 64 25.19 -10.96 -38.79
N GLU A 65 26.40 -10.40 -38.92
CA GLU A 65 27.33 -10.30 -37.78
C GLU A 65 26.80 -9.41 -36.66
N GLU A 66 26.21 -8.26 -36.98
CA GLU A 66 25.61 -7.37 -35.98
C GLU A 66 24.42 -8.01 -35.27
N SER A 67 23.54 -8.69 -36.01
CA SER A 67 22.35 -9.34 -35.44
C SER A 67 22.72 -10.56 -34.59
N VAL A 68 23.69 -11.37 -35.02
CA VAL A 68 24.23 -12.49 -34.24
C VAL A 68 24.93 -11.99 -32.99
N SER A 69 25.74 -10.92 -33.09
CA SER A 69 26.41 -10.30 -31.95
C SER A 69 25.42 -9.78 -30.91
N LYS A 70 24.37 -9.06 -31.36
CA LYS A 70 23.27 -8.60 -30.49
C LYS A 70 22.57 -9.79 -29.83
N ARG A 71 22.31 -10.89 -30.56
CA ARG A 71 21.67 -12.09 -30.04
C ARG A 71 22.54 -12.82 -29.00
N ILE A 72 23.85 -12.89 -29.21
CA ILE A 72 24.81 -13.47 -28.24
C ILE A 72 24.84 -12.63 -26.95
N LEU A 73 24.90 -11.30 -27.06
CA LEU A 73 24.83 -10.40 -25.90
C LEU A 73 23.54 -10.57 -25.12
N LEU A 74 22.39 -10.60 -25.81
CA LEU A 74 21.10 -10.82 -25.17
C LEU A 74 20.99 -12.19 -24.50
N LEU A 75 21.51 -13.25 -25.13
CA LEU A 75 21.55 -14.58 -24.53
C LEU A 75 22.43 -14.62 -23.28
N ARG A 76 23.59 -13.97 -23.30
CA ARG A 76 24.46 -13.84 -22.11
C ARG A 76 23.77 -13.04 -21.01
N GLN A 77 23.08 -11.95 -21.35
CA GLN A 77 22.30 -11.16 -20.39
C GLN A 77 21.14 -11.97 -19.79
N LYS A 78 20.44 -12.76 -20.61
CA LYS A 78 19.34 -13.65 -20.19
C LYS A 78 19.85 -14.77 -19.27
N GLN A 79 20.99 -15.39 -19.59
CA GLN A 79 21.64 -16.39 -18.75
C GLN A 79 22.12 -15.80 -17.41
N ASN A 80 22.56 -14.54 -17.42
CA ASN A 80 22.98 -13.80 -16.22
C ASN A 80 21.82 -13.23 -15.39
N SER A 81 20.56 -13.48 -15.74
CA SER A 81 19.39 -13.01 -14.99
C SER A 81 19.42 -13.42 -13.51
N LYS A 82 19.85 -14.65 -13.20
CA LYS A 82 20.01 -15.13 -11.81
C LYS A 82 21.09 -14.37 -11.04
N ALA A 83 22.20 -14.04 -11.70
CA ALA A 83 23.28 -13.26 -11.10
C ALA A 83 22.85 -11.81 -10.85
N ASN A 84 22.12 -11.20 -11.80
CA ASN A 84 21.57 -9.86 -11.68
C ASN A 84 20.52 -9.77 -10.56
N LEU A 85 19.63 -10.76 -10.44
CA LEU A 85 18.68 -10.84 -9.34
C LEU A 85 19.40 -10.96 -7.98
N LYS A 86 20.43 -11.81 -7.89
CA LYS A 86 21.22 -11.95 -6.66
C LYS A 86 21.92 -10.64 -6.29
N ALA A 87 22.47 -9.92 -7.27
CA ALA A 87 23.09 -8.61 -7.06
C ALA A 87 22.07 -7.55 -6.63
N ALA A 88 20.89 -7.51 -7.25
CA ALA A 88 19.81 -6.60 -6.90
C ALA A 88 19.30 -6.84 -5.47
N VAL A 89 19.09 -8.11 -5.09
CA VAL A 89 18.70 -8.49 -3.72
C VAL A 89 19.80 -8.13 -2.72
N ALA A 90 21.07 -8.38 -3.04
CA ALA A 90 22.19 -8.00 -2.18
C ALA A 90 22.27 -6.48 -1.97
N TYR A 91 22.04 -5.70 -3.02
CA TYR A 91 22.01 -4.24 -2.94
C TYR A 91 20.83 -3.73 -2.11
N ALA A 92 19.62 -4.26 -2.33
CA ALA A 92 18.44 -3.93 -1.54
C ALA A 92 18.67 -4.27 -0.05
N ASN A 93 19.21 -5.45 0.25
CA ASN A 93 19.56 -5.84 1.62
C ASN A 93 20.61 -4.91 2.25
N ARG A 94 21.59 -4.44 1.47
CA ARG A 94 22.59 -3.46 1.93
C ARG A 94 21.95 -2.11 2.24
N LEU A 95 20.99 -1.66 1.42
CA LEU A 95 20.22 -0.45 1.67
C LEU A 95 19.35 -0.58 2.93
N HIS A 96 18.65 -1.71 3.09
CA HIS A 96 17.88 -2.00 4.28
C HIS A 96 18.74 -2.01 5.54
N ARG A 97 19.97 -2.55 5.49
CA ARG A 97 20.90 -2.49 6.62
C ARG A 97 21.37 -1.08 6.95
N LYS A 98 21.52 -0.19 5.96
CA LYS A 98 21.89 1.22 6.20
C LYS A 98 20.77 2.02 6.86
N HIS A 99 19.52 1.69 6.57
CA HIS A 99 18.34 2.34 7.15
C HIS A 99 17.66 1.50 8.24
N ALA A 100 18.32 0.42 8.70
CA ALA A 100 17.77 -0.42 9.75
C ALA A 100 17.81 0.35 11.06
N VAL A 101 16.64 0.52 11.67
CA VAL A 101 16.51 1.00 13.04
C VAL A 101 17.33 0.06 13.93
N GLN A 102 18.26 0.60 14.71
CA GLN A 102 19.08 -0.20 15.61
C GLN A 102 18.17 -1.00 16.55
N ALA A 103 18.55 -2.23 16.88
CA ALA A 103 17.70 -3.11 17.70
C ALA A 103 17.27 -2.46 19.02
N ALA A 104 18.13 -1.62 19.61
CA ALA A 104 17.85 -0.84 20.81
C ALA A 104 16.79 0.26 20.63
N ASP A 105 16.66 0.82 19.44
CA ASP A 105 15.62 1.82 19.14
C ASP A 105 14.32 1.15 18.73
N ALA A 106 14.38 -0.01 18.07
CA ALA A 106 13.22 -0.82 17.75
C ALA A 106 12.49 -1.32 19.02
N THR A 107 13.22 -1.71 20.06
CA THR A 107 12.63 -2.09 21.35
C THR A 107 11.96 -0.91 22.04
N LYS A 108 12.62 0.26 22.08
CA LYS A 108 12.04 1.50 22.63
C LYS A 108 10.76 1.92 21.88
N MET A 109 10.76 1.88 20.56
CA MET A 109 9.57 2.20 19.75
C MET A 109 8.43 1.21 20.01
N ARG A 110 8.73 -0.09 20.15
CA ARG A 110 7.74 -1.11 20.49
C ARG A 110 7.16 -0.92 21.90
N GLU A 111 7.99 -0.55 22.88
CA GLU A 111 7.54 -0.21 24.23
C GLU A 111 6.64 1.03 24.24
N VAL A 112 7.03 2.10 23.53
CA VAL A 112 6.20 3.31 23.40
C VAL A 112 4.89 3.01 22.69
N ALA A 113 4.92 2.29 21.58
CA ALA A 113 3.71 1.89 20.85
C ALA A 113 2.80 1.02 21.71
N SER A 114 3.35 0.08 22.50
CA SER A 114 2.55 -0.74 23.41
C SER A 114 1.95 0.04 24.58
N ARG A 115 2.58 1.14 25.01
CA ARG A 115 2.01 2.08 26.00
C ARG A 115 0.87 2.92 25.41
N VAL A 116 1.02 3.37 24.16
CA VAL A 116 0.00 4.18 23.46
C VAL A 116 -1.20 3.32 23.03
N LEU A 117 -0.95 2.11 22.55
CA LEU A 117 -1.97 1.19 22.06
C LEU A 117 -2.59 0.33 23.15
N ARG A 118 -2.05 0.33 24.38
CA ARG A 118 -2.74 -0.29 25.51
C ARG A 118 -4.03 0.49 25.77
N PRO A 119 -5.20 -0.15 25.71
CA PRO A 119 -6.41 0.46 26.23
C PRO A 119 -6.16 0.72 27.71
N SER A 120 -6.08 1.99 28.11
CA SER A 120 -5.89 2.38 29.51
C SER A 120 -7.17 2.07 30.29
N SER A 121 -7.43 0.80 30.55
CA SER A 121 -8.63 0.32 31.22
C SER A 121 -8.69 0.68 32.71
N ASN A 122 -7.61 1.21 33.30
CA ASN A 122 -7.52 1.40 34.75
C ASN A 122 -7.40 2.84 35.24
N VAL A 123 -6.90 3.79 34.44
CA VAL A 123 -6.69 5.17 34.93
C VAL A 123 -7.98 6.01 34.84
N GLY A 124 -8.72 5.90 33.73
CA GLY A 124 -10.01 6.58 33.57
C GLY A 124 -11.16 5.91 34.35
N SER A 125 -11.13 4.57 34.47
CA SER A 125 -12.23 3.81 35.08
C SER A 125 -12.24 3.91 36.62
N ALA A 126 -11.07 3.97 37.27
CA ALA A 126 -10.96 4.15 38.72
C ALA A 126 -11.51 5.51 39.16
N ASN A 127 -11.11 6.59 38.49
CA ASN A 127 -11.63 7.94 38.76
C ASN A 127 -13.14 8.06 38.51
N LEU A 128 -13.66 7.39 37.48
CA LEU A 128 -15.10 7.34 37.20
C LEU A 128 -15.87 6.57 38.28
N LYS A 129 -15.33 5.44 38.77
CA LYS A 129 -15.92 4.66 39.86
C LYS A 129 -15.95 5.47 41.17
N GLN A 130 -14.85 6.14 41.52
CA GLN A 130 -14.76 6.96 42.73
C GLN A 130 -15.72 8.17 42.67
N ARG A 131 -15.91 8.77 41.48
CA ARG A 131 -16.89 9.85 41.28
C ARG A 131 -18.33 9.36 41.41
N ARG A 132 -18.64 8.15 40.91
CA ARG A 132 -19.97 7.53 41.08
C ARG A 132 -20.27 7.19 42.55
N GLN A 133 -19.28 6.70 43.30
CA GLN A 133 -19.43 6.42 44.74
C GLN A 133 -19.76 7.71 45.51
N ARG A 134 -19.00 8.78 45.33
CA ARG A 134 -19.30 10.10 45.94
C ARG A 134 -20.68 10.63 45.58
N ALA A 135 -21.12 10.46 44.33
CA ALA A 135 -22.44 10.90 43.88
C ALA A 135 -23.59 10.09 44.51
N ASN A 136 -23.37 8.81 44.83
CA ASN A 136 -24.36 7.96 45.49
C ASN A 136 -24.44 8.25 47.00
N GLU A 137 -23.31 8.47 47.65
CA GLU A 137 -23.25 8.89 49.07
C GLU A 137 -23.94 10.24 49.29
N ALA A 138 -23.78 11.19 48.36
CA ALA A 138 -24.46 12.47 48.41
C ALA A 138 -26.00 12.37 48.21
N LYS A 139 -26.49 11.30 47.58
CA LYS A 139 -27.93 11.04 47.40
C LYS A 139 -28.55 10.39 48.62
N THR A 140 -27.82 9.53 49.33
CA THR A 140 -28.31 8.86 50.55
C THR A 140 -28.30 9.78 51.78
N GLN A 141 -27.46 10.82 51.80
CA GLN A 141 -27.38 11.77 52.93
C GLN A 141 -28.35 12.97 52.84
N ARG A 142 -29.17 13.09 51.79
CA ARG A 142 -30.20 14.15 51.74
C ARG A 142 -31.47 13.65 52.47
N PRO A 143 -31.83 14.21 53.64
CA PRO A 143 -33.11 13.89 54.26
C PRO A 143 -34.24 14.34 53.32
N ALA A 144 -35.18 13.44 53.04
CA ALA A 144 -36.39 13.76 52.29
C ALA A 144 -37.15 14.85 53.04
N LYS A 145 -37.05 16.11 52.55
CA LYS A 145 -37.90 17.19 53.03
C LYS A 145 -39.35 16.80 52.73
N ARG A 146 -40.08 16.36 53.75
CA ARG A 146 -41.53 16.21 53.71
C ARG A 146 -42.13 17.57 53.40
N CYS A 147 -42.60 17.76 52.18
CA CYS A 147 -43.47 18.86 51.82
C CYS A 147 -44.83 18.62 52.48
N GLY A 148 -45.06 19.29 53.61
CA GLY A 148 -46.37 19.36 54.24
C GLY A 148 -47.35 20.10 53.33
N LYS A 149 -48.39 19.40 52.87
CA LYS A 149 -49.60 20.03 52.33
C LYS A 149 -50.41 20.54 53.52
N ARG A 150 -50.55 21.86 53.63
CA ARG A 150 -51.58 22.51 54.42
C ARG A 150 -52.87 22.51 53.59
N HIS A 151 -53.94 21.92 54.10
CA HIS A 151 -55.33 22.34 53.93
C HIS A 151 -56.12 21.85 55.13
#